data_AF-E1VJ22-F1
#
_entry.id   AF-E1VJ22-F1
#
_cell.length_a   1.000
_cell.length_b   1.000
_cell.length_c   1.000
_cell.angle_alpha   90.00
_cell.angle_beta   90.00
_cell.angle_gamma   90.00
#
_symmetry.space_group_name_H-M   'P 1'
#
loop_
_entity.id
_entity.type
_entity.pdbx_description
1 polymer ?
#
loop_
_entity_poly.entity_id
_entity_poly.type
_entity_poly.pdbx_seq_one_letter_code
_entity_poly.pdbx_strand_id
1 'polypeptide(L)'
;MLVSVAHGKLSGRQTLLTIMGTQQLRIASEYEFCDRFLHCELGGMPPLGEPYSMRVFIERGLMNDNWIAFNAGTYTKVIKMDTGVFRRLVQPMVCSFGETH
;
A
#
# COMPACT_ATOMS: atom_id res chain seq x y z
N MET A 1 5.18 -3.05 2.22
CA MET A 1 4.53 -2.08 1.33
C MET A 1 3.41 -1.43 2.11
N LEU A 2 3.38 -0.10 2.18
CA LEU A 2 2.34 0.67 2.87
C LEU A 2 1.37 1.26 1.85
N VAL A 3 0.07 1.09 2.05
CA VAL A 3 -0.99 1.55 1.14
C VAL A 3 -1.89 2.53 1.90
N SER A 4 -1.99 3.74 1.39
CA SER A 4 -2.74 4.87 1.96
C SER A 4 -3.56 5.56 0.87
N VAL A 5 -4.56 6.33 1.28
CA VAL A 5 -5.22 7.30 0.39
C VAL A 5 -4.20 8.26 -0.22
N ALA A 6 -4.33 8.55 -1.52
CA ALA A 6 -3.37 9.37 -2.27
C ALA A 6 -3.26 10.83 -1.76
N HIS A 7 -4.31 11.34 -1.10
CA HIS A 7 -4.36 12.71 -0.57
C HIS A 7 -4.21 12.78 0.96
N GLY A 8 -4.01 11.66 1.65
CA GLY A 8 -3.88 11.65 3.11
C GLY A 8 -2.45 11.87 3.57
N LYS A 9 -2.29 12.56 4.71
CA LYS A 9 -1.00 12.64 5.41
C LYS A 9 -0.77 11.36 6.23
N LEU A 10 0.44 10.83 6.15
CA LEU A 10 0.91 9.78 7.05
C LEU A 10 1.25 10.38 8.43
N SER A 11 0.25 10.53 9.30
CA SER A 11 0.45 11.07 10.66
C SER A 11 0.75 9.99 11.71
N GLY A 12 0.37 8.73 11.46
CA GLY A 12 0.48 7.62 12.41
C GLY A 12 1.84 6.92 12.48
N ARG A 13 2.96 7.66 12.50
CA ARG A 13 4.31 7.06 12.54
C ARG A 13 4.51 6.13 13.74
N GLN A 14 4.08 6.53 14.93
CA GLN A 14 4.23 5.70 16.13
C GLN A 14 3.41 4.41 16.04
N THR A 15 2.19 4.50 15.53
CA THR A 15 1.34 3.33 15.27
C THR A 15 2.00 2.36 14.30
N LEU A 16 2.61 2.88 13.23
CA LEU A 16 3.34 2.08 12.25
C LEU A 16 4.56 1.38 12.86
N LEU A 17 5.34 2.06 13.71
CA LEU A 17 6.47 1.47 14.43
C LEU A 17 6.01 0.30 15.33
N THR A 18 4.94 0.51 16.11
CA THR A 18 4.38 -0.51 17.00
C THR A 18 3.87 -1.73 16.21
N ILE A 19 3.10 -1.51 15.13
CA ILE A 19 2.53 -2.59 14.33
C ILE A 19 3.61 -3.39 13.58
N MET A 20 4.66 -2.71 13.10
CA MET A 20 5.78 -3.36 12.42
C MET A 20 6.81 -3.97 13.39
N GLY A 21 6.70 -3.70 14.69
CA GLY A 21 7.65 -4.20 15.69
C GLY A 21 9.07 -3.64 15.49
N THR A 22 9.18 -2.39 15.03
CA THR A 22 10.47 -1.73 14.76
C THR A 22 10.58 -0.42 15.52
N GLN A 23 11.81 -0.02 15.84
CA GLN A 23 12.11 1.28 16.45
C GLN A 23 12.32 2.38 15.41
N GLN A 24 12.52 2.02 14.14
CA GLN A 24 12.79 2.98 13.07
C GLN A 24 12.01 2.64 11.80
N LEU A 25 11.52 3.71 11.15
CA LEU A 25 10.85 3.67 9.85
C LEU A 25 11.31 4.86 9.02
N ARG A 26 11.58 4.62 7.74
CA ARG A 26 11.90 5.64 6.74
C ARG A 26 11.13 5.33 5.46
N ILE A 27 10.78 6.37 4.70
CA ILE A 27 10.31 6.23 3.32
C ILE A 27 11.47 5.73 2.48
N ALA A 28 11.33 4.59 1.81
CA ALA A 28 12.34 4.08 0.89
C ALA A 28 12.44 5.00 -0.34
N SER A 29 13.65 5.27 -0.82
CA SER A 29 13.85 5.92 -2.11
C SER A 29 13.51 4.96 -3.24
N GLU A 30 13.18 5.49 -4.42
CA GLU A 30 12.83 4.67 -5.59
C GLU A 30 13.94 3.66 -5.95
N TYR A 31 15.20 4.09 -5.89
CA TYR A 31 16.36 3.23 -6.16
C TYR A 31 16.51 2.06 -5.20
N GLU A 32 16.01 2.15 -3.96
CA GLU A 32 16.14 1.07 -2.97
C GLU A 32 15.23 -0.12 -3.25
N PHE A 33 14.22 0.06 -4.11
CA PHE A 33 13.24 -0.99 -4.38
C PHE A 33 12.92 -1.18 -5.85
N CYS A 34 13.41 -0.35 -6.77
CA CYS A 34 13.11 -0.43 -8.20
C CYS A 34 13.33 -1.83 -8.80
N ASP A 35 14.40 -2.51 -8.40
CA ASP A 35 14.77 -3.84 -8.90
C ASP A 35 13.79 -4.95 -8.48
N ARG A 36 12.92 -4.67 -7.50
CA ARG A 36 11.82 -5.59 -7.12
C ARG A 36 10.64 -5.48 -8.08
N PHE A 37 10.54 -4.39 -8.84
CA PHE A 37 9.40 -4.08 -9.71
C PHE A 37 9.83 -3.99 -11.18
N LEU A 38 10.56 -5.00 -11.66
CA LEU A 38 11.16 -5.03 -13.01
C LEU A 38 10.19 -4.79 -14.19
N HIS A 39 8.89 -4.97 -13.96
CA HIS A 39 7.84 -4.79 -14.96
C HIS A 39 6.91 -3.61 -14.67
N CYS A 40 7.24 -2.76 -13.70
CA CYS A 40 6.45 -1.58 -13.37
C CYS A 40 7.25 -0.30 -13.66
N GLU A 41 6.55 0.70 -14.19
CA GLU A 41 7.01 2.08 -14.08
C GLU A 41 7.11 2.46 -12.59
N LEU A 42 8.12 3.24 -12.23
CA LEU A 42 8.28 3.76 -10.87
C LEU A 42 7.00 4.47 -10.42
N GLY A 43 6.56 4.32 -9.19
CA GLY A 43 5.26 4.86 -8.73
C GLY A 43 4.00 4.20 -9.36
N GLY A 44 4.14 3.31 -10.34
CA GLY A 44 3.06 2.53 -10.93
C GLY A 44 2.79 1.20 -10.23
N MET A 45 3.54 0.86 -9.18
CA MET A 45 3.55 -0.46 -8.55
C MET A 45 2.17 -0.82 -7.95
N PRO A 46 1.59 -1.98 -8.30
CA PRO A 46 0.33 -2.42 -7.71
C PRO A 46 0.53 -2.93 -6.27
N PRO A 47 -0.45 -2.72 -5.37
CA PRO A 47 -0.40 -3.13 -3.97
C PRO A 47 -0.70 -4.63 -3.77
N LEU A 48 -0.07 -5.50 -4.57
CA LEU A 48 -0.34 -6.95 -4.57
C LEU A 48 0.58 -7.76 -3.66
N GLY A 49 1.65 -7.17 -3.12
CA GLY A 49 2.50 -7.74 -2.07
C GLY A 49 3.27 -9.01 -2.43
N GLU A 50 2.56 -10.11 -2.66
CA GLU A 50 3.06 -11.46 -2.94
C GLU A 50 4.03 -11.49 -4.13
N PRO A 51 3.74 -10.88 -5.29
CA PRO A 51 4.68 -10.87 -6.42
C PRO A 51 6.04 -10.22 -6.11
N TYR A 52 6.10 -9.45 -5.01
CA TYR A 52 7.28 -8.68 -4.60
C TYR A 52 7.89 -9.19 -3.28
N SER A 53 7.36 -10.29 -2.71
CA SER A 53 7.71 -10.80 -1.38
C SER A 53 7.62 -9.72 -0.30
N MET A 54 6.57 -8.90 -0.35
CA MET A 54 6.34 -7.80 0.58
C MET A 54 5.01 -7.95 1.32
N ARG A 55 5.04 -7.84 2.65
CA ARG A 55 3.82 -7.67 3.44
C ARG A 55 3.13 -6.35 3.08
N VAL A 56 1.82 -6.38 2.92
CA VAL A 56 1.00 -5.20 2.66
C VAL A 56 0.36 -4.72 3.96
N PHE A 57 0.57 -3.44 4.28
CA PHE A 57 -0.12 -2.73 5.35
C PHE A 57 -1.05 -1.72 4.68
N ILE A 58 -2.34 -1.74 5.01
CA ILE A 58 -3.34 -0.88 4.38
C ILE A 58 -4.12 -0.07 5.42
N GLU A 59 -4.42 1.18 5.07
CA GLU A 59 -5.23 2.07 5.88
C GLU A 59 -6.68 1.52 5.98
N ARG A 60 -7.28 1.61 7.17
CA ARG A 60 -8.59 1.03 7.47
C ARG A 60 -9.72 1.66 6.65
N GLY A 61 -9.72 2.98 6.47
CA GLY A 61 -10.67 3.72 5.66
C GLY A 61 -10.78 3.18 4.23
N LEU A 62 -9.66 2.83 3.58
CA LEU A 62 -9.66 2.19 2.26
C LEU A 62 -10.41 0.86 2.20
N MET A 63 -10.53 0.15 3.34
CA MET A 63 -11.24 -1.12 3.41
C MET A 63 -12.75 -0.97 3.67
N ASN A 64 -13.23 0.25 3.91
CA ASN A 64 -14.65 0.53 4.13
C ASN A 64 -15.41 0.77 2.82
N ASP A 65 -14.70 1.10 1.74
CA ASP A 65 -15.30 1.29 0.41
C ASP A 65 -15.59 -0.05 -0.28
N ASN A 66 -16.66 -0.11 -1.06
CA ASN A 66 -17.02 -1.31 -1.84
C ASN A 66 -16.00 -1.63 -2.94
N TRP A 67 -15.27 -0.62 -3.42
CA TRP A 67 -14.32 -0.74 -4.52
C TRP A 67 -12.98 -0.12 -4.14
N ILE A 68 -11.90 -0.79 -4.51
CA ILE A 68 -10.54 -0.24 -4.46
C ILE A 68 -10.00 -0.05 -5.87
N ALA A 69 -9.29 1.06 -6.09
CA ALA A 69 -8.62 1.36 -7.34
C ALA A 69 -7.13 1.63 -7.10
N PHE A 70 -6.27 1.05 -7.93
CA PHE A 70 -4.81 1.19 -7.80
C PHE A 70 -4.09 1.05 -9.16
N ASN A 71 -2.86 1.54 -9.24
CA ASN A 71 -2.04 1.50 -10.47
C ASN A 71 -1.70 0.06 -10.87
N ALA A 72 -1.73 -0.22 -12.17
CA ALA A 72 -1.54 -1.54 -12.75
C ALA A 72 -0.15 -1.73 -13.38
N GLY A 73 0.90 -1.24 -12.71
CA GLY A 73 2.27 -1.27 -13.20
C GLY A 73 2.66 -0.08 -14.10
N THR A 74 1.73 0.82 -14.42
CA THR A 74 2.01 2.06 -15.15
C THR A 74 1.22 3.23 -14.53
N TYR A 75 1.60 4.48 -14.82
CA TYR A 75 0.85 5.66 -14.36
C TYR A 75 -0.53 5.82 -15.02
N THR A 76 -0.74 5.16 -16.16
CA THR A 76 -1.91 5.35 -17.05
C THR A 76 -2.95 4.25 -16.94
N LYS A 77 -2.63 3.15 -16.24
CA LYS A 77 -3.51 1.99 -16.11
C LYS A 77 -3.88 1.78 -14.67
N VAL A 78 -5.18 1.65 -14.43
CA VAL A 78 -5.76 1.43 -13.10
C VAL A 78 -6.55 0.13 -13.12
N ILE A 79 -6.38 -0.68 -12.08
CA ILE A 79 -7.27 -1.79 -11.77
C ILE A 79 -8.28 -1.30 -10.73
N LYS A 80 -9.56 -1.50 -11.01
CA LYS A 80 -10.65 -1.30 -10.05
C LYS A 80 -11.29 -2.65 -9.77
N MET A 81 -11.41 -3.02 -8.50
CA MET A 81 -12.03 -4.30 -8.10
C MET A 81 -12.77 -4.17 -6.78
N ASP A 82 -13.61 -5.16 -6.50
CA ASP A 82 -14.30 -5.29 -5.22
C ASP A 82 -13.27 -5.37 -4.08
N THR A 83 -13.48 -4.60 -3.02
CA THR A 83 -12.57 -4.53 -1.89
C THR A 83 -12.48 -5.86 -1.14
N GLY A 84 -13.57 -6.64 -1.12
CA GLY A 84 -13.59 -8.00 -0.58
C GLY A 84 -12.71 -8.96 -1.38
N VAL A 85 -12.75 -8.88 -2.72
CA VAL A 85 -11.84 -9.62 -3.61
C VAL A 85 -10.39 -9.23 -3.35
N PHE A 86 -10.08 -7.93 -3.31
CA PHE A 86 -8.75 -7.43 -2.99
C PHE A 86 -8.24 -7.99 -1.65
N ARG A 87 -9.08 -7.91 -0.60
CA ARG A 87 -8.74 -8.41 0.74
C ARG A 87 -8.42 -9.91 0.74
N ARG A 88 -9.17 -10.71 -0.03
CA ARG A 88 -8.93 -12.16 -0.16
C ARG A 88 -7.65 -12.48 -0.93
N LEU A 89 -7.34 -11.70 -1.98
CA LEU A 89 -6.16 -11.91 -2.82
C LEU A 89 -4.88 -11.46 -2.12
N VAL A 90 -4.88 -10.25 -1.56
CA VAL A 90 -3.68 -9.60 -1.02
C VAL A 90 -3.45 -9.92 0.45
N GLN A 91 -4.52 -10.27 1.19
CA GLN A 91 -4.48 -10.55 2.64
C GLN A 91 -3.71 -9.45 3.43
N PRO A 92 -4.06 -8.17 3.27
CA PRO A 92 -3.29 -7.08 3.86
C PRO A 92 -3.50 -7.02 5.39
N MET A 93 -2.51 -6.51 6.10
CA MET A 93 -2.67 -6.10 7.49
C MET A 93 -3.38 -4.74 7.52
N VAL A 94 -4.62 -4.73 8.04
CA VAL A 94 -5.44 -3.52 8.12
C VAL A 94 -5.08 -2.73 9.38
N CYS A 95 -4.72 -1.47 9.22
CA CYS A 95 -4.20 -0.62 10.29
C CYS A 95 -4.77 0.80 10.18
N SER A 96 -4.79 1.54 11.29
CA SER A 96 -5.21 2.94 11.31
C SER A 96 -3.99 3.82 11.57
N PHE A 97 -3.47 4.46 10.52
CA PHE A 97 -2.25 5.27 10.57
C PHE A 97 -2.31 6.58 9.75
N GLY A 98 -3.44 6.86 9.11
CA GLY A 98 -3.67 8.12 8.39
C GLY A 98 -4.80 8.91 9.05
N GLU A 99 -4.78 10.22 8.84
CA GLU A 99 -5.94 11.09 9.06
C GLU A 99 -6.66 11.30 7.72
N THR A 100 -7.93 10.95 7.67
CA THR A 100 -8.83 11.32 6.57
C THR A 100 -9.47 12.66 6.96
N HIS A 101 -9.11 13.73 6.26
CA HIS A 101 -9.83 15.02 6.33
C HIS A 101 -10.91 15.05 5.25
#